data_AF-A0AA95I911-F1
#
_entry.id   AF-A0AA95I911-F1
#
_cell.length_a   1.000
_cell.length_b   1.000
_cell.length_c   1.000
_cell.angle_alpha   90.00
_cell.angle_beta   90.00
_cell.angle_gamma   90.00
#
_symmetry.space_group_name_H-M   'P 1'
#
loop_
_entity.id
_entity.type
_entity.pdbx_description
1 polymer ?
#
loop_
_entity_poly.entity_id
_entity_poly.type
_entity_poly.pdbx_seq_one_letter_code
_entity_poly.pdbx_strand_id
1 'polypeptide(L)' 'MGHKPGFEFRKHRKSAQERGISRKQFLDEHNNPDHFRPEKPSSNRSHKDEDHSDDYKGP' A
#
# COMPACT_ATOMS: atom_id res chain seq x y z
N MET A 1 -6.62 -10.45 -4.37
CA MET A 1 -6.74 -8.98 -4.23
C MET A 1 -5.47 -8.49 -3.60
N GLY A 2 -4.74 -7.64 -4.30
CA GLY A 2 -3.49 -7.03 -3.86
C GLY A 2 -3.60 -5.52 -3.93
N HIS A 3 -2.70 -4.81 -3.25
CA HIS A 3 -2.60 -3.36 -3.44
C HIS A 3 -1.98 -3.06 -4.81
N LYS A 4 -2.32 -1.89 -5.36
CA LYS A 4 -1.62 -1.34 -6.51
C LYS A 4 -0.14 -1.14 -6.13
N PRO A 5 0.79 -1.27 -7.10
CA PRO A 5 2.22 -1.06 -6.84
C PRO A 5 2.43 0.34 -6.24
N GLY A 6 3.15 0.43 -5.11
CA GLY A 6 3.38 1.71 -4.40
C GLY A 6 2.35 2.07 -3.33
N PHE A 7 1.25 1.32 -3.20
CA PHE A 7 0.26 1.43 -2.11
C PHE A 7 0.42 0.33 -1.04
N GLU A 8 1.57 -0.33 -1.04
CA GLU A 8 1.88 -1.42 -0.14
C GLU A 8 1.86 -0.98 1.33
N PHE A 9 1.36 -1.87 2.20
CA PHE A 9 1.29 -1.64 3.64
C PHE A 9 2.64 -1.22 4.24
N ARG A 10 3.75 -1.83 3.78
CA ARG A 10 5.10 -1.51 4.26
C ARG A 10 5.48 -0.05 4.00
N LYS A 11 5.18 0.47 2.81
CA LYS A 11 5.50 1.84 2.40
C LYS A 11 4.59 2.84 3.09
N HIS A 12 3.29 2.52 3.16
CA HIS A 12 2.33 3.31 3.90
C HIS A 12 2.76 3.42 5.37
N ARG A 13 3.18 2.33 6.01
CA ARG A 13 3.65 2.38 7.41
C ARG A 13 4.84 3.31 7.59
N LYS A 14 5.81 3.28 6.67
CA LYS A 14 7.00 4.16 6.69
C LYS A 14 6.57 5.63 6.52
N SER A 15 5.76 5.90 5.50
CA SER A 15 5.20 7.24 5.24
C SER A 15 4.37 7.76 6.41
N ALA A 16 3.57 6.91 7.03
CA ALA A 16 2.73 7.25 8.18
C ALA A 16 3.56 7.61 9.42
N GLN A 17 4.69 6.93 9.63
CA GLN A 17 5.65 7.29 10.68
C GLN A 17 6.32 8.63 10.38
N GLU A 18 6.70 8.89 9.13
CA GLU A 18 7.32 10.17 8.72
C GLU A 18 6.32 11.34 8.81
N ARG A 19 5.06 11.11 8.43
CA ARG A 19 3.98 12.10 8.43
C ARG A 19 3.30 12.26 9.80
N GLY A 20 3.55 11.35 10.75
CA GLY A 20 2.92 11.37 12.07
C GLY A 20 1.39 11.24 12.04
N ILE A 21 0.82 10.54 11.06
CA ILE A 21 -0.64 10.41 10.92
C ILE A 21 -1.24 9.51 12.00
N SER A 22 -2.50 9.78 12.36
CA SER A 22 -3.23 8.96 13.31
C SER A 22 -3.55 7.57 12.72
N ARG A 23 -3.69 6.55 13.58
CA ARG A 23 -4.13 5.20 13.16
C ARG A 23 -5.43 5.22 12.35
N LYS A 24 -6.34 6.16 12.65
CA LYS A 24 -7.60 6.31 11.92
C LYS A 24 -7.36 6.74 10.48
N GLN A 25 -6.52 7.75 10.27
CA GLN A 25 -6.15 8.21 8.92
C GLN A 25 -5.42 7.12 8.14
N PHE A 26 -4.48 6.42 8.79
CA PHE A 26 -3.79 5.28 8.20
C PHE A 26 -4.78 4.19 7.71
N LEU A 27 -5.78 3.85 8.52
CA LEU A 27 -6.77 2.85 8.13
C LEU A 27 -7.69 3.35 7.01
N ASP A 28 -8.03 4.62 6.99
CA ASP A 28 -8.85 5.24 5.94
C ASP A 28 -8.12 5.21 4.59
N GLU A 29 -6.85 5.65 4.58
CA GLU A 29 -5.98 5.63 3.41
C GLU A 29 -5.65 4.20 2.94
N HIS A 30 -5.50 3.25 3.87
CA HIS A 30 -5.19 1.85 3.54
C HIS A 30 -6.41 1.08 3.01
N ASN A 31 -7.60 1.34 3.56
CA ASN A 31 -8.82 0.63 3.17
C ASN A 31 -9.50 1.23 1.94
N ASN A 32 -8.89 2.22 1.28
CA ASN A 32 -9.47 2.81 0.08
C ASN A 32 -9.57 1.75 -1.06
N PRO A 33 -10.79 1.43 -1.54
CA PRO A 33 -11.02 0.43 -2.59
C PRO A 33 -10.27 0.75 -3.89
N ASP A 34 -9.99 2.02 -4.19
CA ASP A 34 -9.24 2.44 -5.38
C ASP A 34 -7.78 1.99 -5.36
N HIS A 35 -7.24 1.66 -4.18
CA HIS A 35 -5.88 1.15 -4.02
C HIS A 35 -5.79 -0.36 -4.23
N PHE A 36 -6.91 -1.07 -4.38
CA PHE A 36 -6.91 -2.50 -4.61
C PHE A 36 -7.01 -2.83 -6.10
N ARG A 37 -6.32 -3.90 -6.49
CA ARG A 37 -6.44 -4.52 -7.81
C ARG A 37 -6.83 -5.99 -7.66
N PRO A 38 -7.67 -6.51 -8.58
CA PRO A 38 -7.98 -7.93 -8.62
C PRO A 38 -6.75 -8.71 -9.11
N GLU A 39 -5.97 -9.21 -8.15
CA GLU A 39 -4.79 -10.04 -8.43
C GLU A 39 -4.99 -11.48 -8.01
N LYS A 40 -4.40 -12.40 -8.79
CA LYS A 40 -4.27 -13.81 -8.40
C LYS A 40 -3.43 -13.89 -7.11
N PRO A 41 -3.81 -14.77 -6.15
CA PRO A 41 -3.07 -14.94 -4.91
C PRO A 41 -1.58 -15.26 -5.11
N SER A 42 -1.25 -15.97 -6.20
CA SER A 42 0.12 -16.30 -6.59
C SER A 42 0.95 -15.07 -6.94
N SER A 43 0.40 -14.13 -7.70
CA SER A 43 1.10 -12.90 -8.10
C SER A 43 1.36 -11.99 -6.90
N ASN A 44 0.37 -11.87 -6.00
CA ASN A 44 0.50 -11.09 -4.77
C ASN A 44 1.56 -11.66 -3.82
N ARG A 45 1.66 -13.00 -3.70
CA ARG A 45 2.67 -13.66 -2.86
C ARG A 45 4.09 -13.56 -3.42
N SER A 46 4.22 -13.44 -4.74
CA SER A 46 5.54 -13.35 -5.38
C SER A 46 6.14 -11.95 -5.32
N HIS A 47 5.40 -10.94 -4.85
CA HIS A 47 5.84 -9.53 -4.85
C HIS A 47 6.35 -9.05 -6.22
N LYS A 48 5.95 -9.75 -7.30
CA LYS A 48 6.54 -9.60 -8.65
C LYS A 48 6.16 -8.28 -9.30
N ASP A 49 4.98 -7.79 -8.95
CA ASP A 49 4.38 -6.57 -9.46
C ASP A 49 4.37 -5.48 -8.38
N GLU A 50 5.20 -5.61 -7.33
CA GLU A 50 5.40 -4.54 -6.35
C GLU A 50 6.34 -3.47 -6.91
N ASP A 51 6.14 -2.23 -6.46
CA ASP A 51 7.04 -1.15 -6.87
C ASP A 51 8.34 -1.28 -6.05
N HIS A 52 9.51 -1.28 -6.70
CA HIS A 52 10.78 -1.35 -5.98
C HIS A 52 11.25 0.00 -5.44
N SER A 53 10.56 1.09 -5.78
CA SER A 53 10.80 2.40 -5.19
C SER A 53 10.39 2.42 -3.72
N ASP A 54 11.18 3.06 -2.85
CA ASP A 54 10.89 3.19 -1.41
C ASP A 54 9.75 4.19 -1.12
N ASP A 55 9.27 4.89 -2.14
CA ASP A 55 8.26 5.94 -2.03
C ASP A 55 6.84 5.40 -1.94
N TYR A 56 6.08 5.89 -0.96
CA TYR A 56 4.65 5.67 -0.87
C TYR A 56 3.93 6.61 -1.84
N LYS A 57 3.19 6.04 -2.81
CA LYS A 57 2.45 6.80 -3.84
C LYS A 57 1.02 7.16 -3.42
N GLY A 58 0.72 7.04 -2.12
CA GLY A 58 -0.54 7.50 -1.56
C GLY A 58 -0.62 9.02 -1.43
N PRO A 59 -1.86 9.55 -1.28
CA PRO A 59 -2.18 10.98 -1.29
C PRO A 59 -1.44 11.79 -0.23
#